data_AF-A0A645J653-F1
#
_entry.id   AF-A0A645J653-F1
#
_cell.length_a   1.000
_cell.length_b   1.000
_cell.length_c   1.000
_cell.angle_alpha   90.00
_cell.angle_beta   90.00
_cell.angle_gamma   90.00
#
_symmetry.space_group_name_H-M   'P 1'
#
loop_
_entity.id
_entity.type
_entity.pdbx_description
1 polymer ?
#
loop_
_entity_poly.entity_id
_entity_poly.type
_entity_poly.pdbx_seq_one_letter_code
_entity_poly.pdbx_strand_id
1 'polypeptide(L)'
;MRNVKYLGRRKFREAAHLSSDGSLDMYEIMKAIYETTPETYIRPDHGRMIWDEKGRPGYGLYDRALGIAYLNGLWEALDKGQKR
;
A
#
# COMPACT_ATOMS: atom_id res chain seq x y z
N MET A 1 -4.30 0.87 4.27
CA MET A 1 -3.61 -0.22 3.57
C MET A 1 -2.11 -0.01 3.71
N ARG A 2 -1.38 -1.04 4.11
CA ARG A 2 0.08 -1.04 4.27
C ARG A 2 0.63 -2.37 3.75
N ASN A 3 1.90 -2.36 3.33
CA ASN A 3 2.63 -3.58 3.03
C ASN A 3 3.62 -3.88 4.16
N VAL A 4 3.88 -5.17 4.39
CA VAL A 4 4.82 -5.63 5.41
C VAL A 4 5.80 -6.63 4.80
N LYS A 5 7.02 -6.67 5.32
CA LYS A 5 7.99 -7.72 5.01
C LYS A 5 8.08 -8.69 6.18
N TYR A 6 7.80 -9.96 5.95
CA TYR A 6 8.03 -11.00 6.95
C TYR A 6 9.53 -11.29 7.11
N LEU A 7 9.97 -11.38 8.35
CA LEU A 7 11.38 -11.61 8.74
C LEU A 7 11.52 -12.90 9.57
N GLY A 8 10.53 -13.79 9.51
CA GLY A 8 10.45 -15.04 10.27
C GLY A 8 9.22 -15.12 11.18
N ARG A 9 9.16 -16.18 12.00
CA ARG A 9 8.00 -16.45 12.87
C ARG A 9 7.74 -15.27 13.82
N ARG A 10 6.54 -14.66 13.70
CA ARG A 10 6.09 -13.50 14.50
C ARG A 10 7.03 -12.29 14.44
N LYS A 11 7.78 -12.12 13.34
CA LYS A 11 8.66 -10.98 13.11
C LYS A 11 8.36 -10.38 11.74
N PHE A 12 8.10 -9.08 11.70
CA PHE A 12 7.91 -8.34 10.46
C PHE A 12 8.40 -6.90 10.61
N ARG A 13 8.56 -6.21 9.49
CA ARG A 13 8.73 -4.76 9.44
C ARG A 13 7.76 -4.16 8.42
N GLU A 14 7.43 -2.89 8.59
CA GLU A 14 6.73 -2.10 7.57
C GLU A 14 7.61 -1.99 6.31
N ALA A 15 7.00 -2.06 5.13
CA ALA A 15 7.67 -1.98 3.83
C ALA A 15 7.06 -0.86 2.97
N ALA A 16 7.69 -0.54 1.84
CA ALA A 16 7.04 0.31 0.83
C ALA A 16 5.76 -0.36 0.33
N HIS A 17 4.78 0.42 -0.12
CA HIS A 17 3.50 -0.11 -0.61
C HIS A 17 3.63 -0.98 -1.85
N LEU A 18 4.74 -0.93 -2.60
CA LEU A 18 4.95 -1.80 -3.76
C LEU A 18 5.02 -3.28 -3.34
N SER A 19 4.28 -4.16 -4.01
CA SER A 19 4.21 -5.59 -3.67
C SER A 19 5.59 -6.25 -3.53
N SER A 20 6.52 -5.97 -4.46
CA SER A 20 7.87 -6.56 -4.49
C SER A 20 8.75 -6.19 -3.28
N ASP A 21 8.45 -5.07 -2.61
CA ASP A 21 9.23 -4.59 -1.48
C ASP A 21 8.80 -5.25 -0.16
N GLY A 22 7.61 -5.86 -0.14
CA GLY A 22 7.04 -6.53 1.03
C GLY A 22 6.84 -8.04 0.83
N SER A 23 5.77 -8.51 1.43
CA SER A 23 5.34 -9.92 1.45
C SER A 23 3.84 -10.07 1.18
N LEU A 24 3.14 -8.96 0.96
CA LEU A 24 1.72 -8.96 0.57
C LEU A 24 1.61 -8.61 -0.92
N ASP A 25 0.69 -9.30 -1.60
CA ASP A 25 0.29 -8.93 -2.95
C ASP A 25 -0.74 -7.79 -2.89
N MET A 26 -0.25 -6.59 -3.13
CA MET A 26 -1.05 -5.37 -3.00
C MET A 26 -2.04 -5.22 -4.15
N TYR A 27 -1.77 -5.81 -5.32
CA TYR A 27 -2.72 -5.82 -6.43
C TYR A 27 -3.92 -6.69 -6.09
N GLU A 28 -3.70 -7.93 -5.65
CA GLU A 28 -4.80 -8.85 -5.30
C GLU A 28 -5.63 -8.33 -4.11
N ILE A 29 -4.99 -7.70 -3.12
CA ILE A 29 -5.72 -7.05 -2.01
C ILE A 29 -6.58 -5.89 -2.53
N MET A 30 -6.03 -5.01 -3.39
CA MET A 30 -6.78 -3.91 -3.97
C MET A 30 -7.94 -4.41 -4.85
N LYS A 31 -7.72 -5.48 -5.63
CA LYS A 31 -8.74 -6.13 -6.45
C LYS A 31 -9.88 -6.69 -5.59
N ALA A 32 -9.56 -7.39 -4.51
CA ALA A 32 -10.57 -7.90 -3.60
C ALA A 32 -11.43 -6.77 -3.00
N ILE A 33 -10.81 -5.65 -2.62
CA ILE A 33 -11.55 -4.47 -2.11
C ILE A 33 -12.41 -3.84 -3.21
N TYR A 34 -11.87 -3.71 -4.42
CA TYR A 34 -12.59 -3.17 -5.58
C TYR A 34 -13.85 -4.00 -5.90
N GLU A 35 -13.74 -5.33 -5.89
CA GLU A 35 -14.83 -6.25 -6.24
C GLU A 35 -15.88 -6.38 -5.13
N THR A 36 -15.49 -6.26 -3.86
CA THR A 36 -16.39 -6.52 -2.73
C THR A 36 -16.94 -5.26 -2.07
N THR A 37 -16.19 -4.16 -2.06
CA THR A 37 -16.51 -2.93 -1.32
C THR A 37 -16.02 -1.66 -2.06
N PRO A 38 -16.46 -1.39 -3.30
CA PRO A 38 -15.91 -0.33 -4.15
C PRO A 38 -16.06 1.09 -3.58
N GLU A 39 -17.09 1.33 -2.76
CA GLU A 39 -17.39 2.65 -2.17
C GLU A 39 -16.61 2.92 -0.86
N THR A 40 -15.68 2.04 -0.46
CA THR A 40 -14.95 2.19 0.79
C THR A 40 -13.76 3.15 0.66
N TYR A 41 -13.60 4.02 1.65
CA TYR A 41 -12.42 4.89 1.74
C TYR A 41 -11.14 4.10 2.05
N ILE A 42 -10.11 4.26 1.22
CA ILE A 42 -8.80 3.64 1.39
C ILE A 42 -7.76 4.72 1.68
N ARG A 43 -6.93 4.52 2.71
CA ARG A 43 -5.76 5.36 3.03
C ARG A 43 -4.48 4.52 3.01
N PRO A 44 -3.28 5.08 2.75
CA PRO A 44 -2.02 4.34 2.68
C PRO A 44 -1.45 3.93 4.06
N ASP A 45 -2.23 4.07 5.13
CA ASP A 45 -1.84 3.74 6.51
C ASP A 45 -0.46 4.25 6.95
N HIS A 46 0.51 3.35 7.11
CA HIS A 46 1.90 3.68 7.47
C HIS A 46 2.82 3.71 6.24
N GLY A 47 3.85 4.55 6.31
CA GLY A 47 4.99 4.56 5.38
C GLY A 47 6.33 4.61 6.12
N ARG A 48 7.42 4.29 5.42
CA ARG A 48 8.79 4.42 5.91
C ARG A 48 9.14 5.90 6.13
N MET A 49 10.06 6.17 7.04
CA MET A 49 10.71 7.49 7.13
C MET A 49 11.80 7.53 6.05
N ILE A 50 11.58 8.27 4.97
CA ILE A 50 12.51 8.39 3.84
C ILE A 50 13.01 9.84 3.70
N TRP A 51 14.13 10.02 3.01
CA TRP A 51 14.68 11.34 2.68
C TRP A 51 14.88 12.24 3.91
N ASP A 52 15.43 11.66 4.97
CA ASP A 52 15.74 12.32 6.24
C ASP A 52 14.56 12.99 6.95
N GLU A 53 13.32 12.65 6.55
CA GLU A 53 12.11 13.15 7.18
C GLU A 53 12.10 12.91 8.70
N LYS A 54 11.63 13.91 9.45
CA LYS A 54 11.46 13.84 10.90
C LYS A 54 9.97 13.83 11.23
N GLY A 55 9.56 12.88 12.07
CA GLY A 55 8.16 12.74 12.44
C GLY A 55 7.93 11.45 13.23
N ARG A 56 6.66 11.20 13.53
CA ARG A 56 6.26 9.94 14.17
C ARG A 56 6.47 8.78 13.18
N PRO A 57 7.17 7.69 13.58
CA PRO A 57 7.36 6.53 12.71
C PRO A 57 6.03 6.05 12.12
N GLY A 58 5.99 5.82 10.81
CA GLY A 58 4.78 5.45 10.09
C GLY A 58 3.97 6.63 9.54
N TYR A 59 4.12 7.83 10.08
CA TYR A 59 3.27 8.99 9.75
C TYR A 59 4.00 10.10 8.96
N GLY A 60 5.21 9.83 8.48
CA GLY A 60 5.88 10.69 7.50
C GLY A 60 5.01 10.90 6.25
N LEU A 61 5.09 12.08 5.65
CA LEU A 61 4.38 12.46 4.44
C LEU A 61 4.86 11.66 3.24
N TYR A 62 6.17 11.50 3.08
CA TYR A 62 6.76 11.13 1.79
C TYR A 62 6.39 9.72 1.33
N ASP A 63 6.68 8.71 2.15
CA ASP A 63 6.41 7.31 1.74
C ASP A 63 4.90 7.00 1.75
N ARG A 64 4.09 7.74 2.54
CA ARG A 64 2.62 7.66 2.47
C ARG A 64 2.08 8.26 1.17
N ALA A 65 2.65 9.36 0.70
CA ALA A 65 2.29 10.00 -0.57
C ALA A 65 2.63 9.09 -1.75
N LEU A 66 3.83 8.48 -1.75
CA LEU A 66 4.21 7.46 -2.73
C LEU A 66 3.26 6.26 -2.66
N GLY A 67 2.90 5.83 -1.46
CA GLY A 67 1.96 4.75 -1.22
C GLY A 67 0.59 5.00 -1.84
N ILE A 68 -0.05 6.14 -1.56
CA ILE A 68 -1.37 6.44 -2.12
C ILE A 68 -1.32 6.62 -3.64
N ALA A 69 -0.25 7.21 -4.19
CA ALA A 69 -0.06 7.32 -5.64
C ALA A 69 0.00 5.93 -6.30
N TYR A 70 0.73 4.98 -5.71
CA TYR A 70 0.78 3.60 -6.17
C TYR A 70 -0.59 2.91 -6.10
N LEU A 71 -1.32 3.04 -4.98
CA LEU A 71 -2.65 2.45 -4.82
C LEU A 71 -3.66 3.01 -5.83
N ASN A 72 -3.62 4.31 -6.11
CA ASN A 72 -4.45 4.93 -7.15
C ASN A 72 -4.13 4.34 -8.53
N GLY A 73 -2.86 4.09 -8.84
CA GLY A 73 -2.47 3.42 -10.08
C GLY A 73 -3.02 2.00 -10.21
N LEU A 74 -3.03 1.22 -9.12
CA LEU A 74 -3.67 -0.11 -9.10
C LEU A 74 -5.18 -0.01 -9.31
N TRP A 75 -5.84 0.95 -8.66
CA TRP A 75 -7.29 1.17 -8.80
C TRP A 75 -7.67 1.56 -10.23
N GLU A 76 -6.92 2.48 -10.86
CA GLU A 76 -7.11 2.86 -12.25
C GLU A 76 -6.93 1.66 -13.20
N ALA A 77 -5.91 0.84 -12.95
CA ALA A 77 -5.65 -0.37 -13.75
C ALA A 77 -6.80 -1.39 -13.64
N LEU A 78 -7.38 -1.57 -12.45
CA LEU A 78 -8.54 -2.43 -12.23
C LEU A 78 -9.77 -1.91 -12.98
N ASP A 79 -10.07 -0.61 -12.87
CA ASP A 79 -11.20 0.02 -13.58
C ASP A 79 -11.09 -0.12 -15.11
N LYS A 80 -9.89 0.11 -15.66
CA LYS A 80 -9.62 -0.08 -17.10
C LYS A 80 -9.63 -1.55 -17.52
N GLY A 81 -9.26 -2.46 -16.63
CA GLY A 81 -9.22 -3.90 -16.88
C GLY A 81 -10.62 -4.53 -16.95
N GLN A 82 -11.57 -4.05 -16.15
CA GLN A 82 -12.97 -4.54 -16.18
C GLN A 82 -13.82 -3.93 -17.29
N LYS A 83 -13.49 -2.74 -17.80
CA LYS A 83 -14.21 -2.08 -18.90
C LYS A 83 -13.89 -2.64 -20.30
N ARG A 84 -13.28 -3.82 -20.39
CA ARG A 84 -12.94 -4.50 -21.64
C ARG A 84 -13.90 -5.64 -21.95
#